data_AF-A0A670ZLW7-F1
#
_entry.id   AF-A0A670ZLW7-F1
#
_cell.length_a   1.000
_cell.length_b   1.000
_cell.length_c   1.000
_cell.angle_alpha   90.00
_cell.angle_beta   90.00
_cell.angle_gamma   90.00
#
_symmetry.space_group_name_H-M   'P 1'
#
loop_
_entity.id
_entity.type
_entity.pdbx_description
1 polymer ?
#
loop_
_entity_poly.entity_id
_entity_poly.type
_entity_poly.pdbx_seq_one_letter_code
_entity_poly.pdbx_strand_id
1 'polypeptide(L)'
;LYSVVLREGVETVYVRDVRGVPNVCGSRYHSYCCPGWKTLPGGNQCIVPICRNSCGDGFCSRPNMCTCSSGQLSPNCGSLGVPSCGMKCLNGGSCTEEACLCQKGYTGSHCGQPICEGGCQNGGRCIGPNRCACVYGFTGPQCERDRGDGGISCSAEIGVGVTRASCCCSLGRAWGNPCELCPAANTSE
;
A
#
# COMPACT_ATOMS: atom_id res chain seq x y z
N LEU A 1 -18.12 -21.47 25.98
CA LEU A 1 -18.18 -20.88 24.64
C LEU A 1 -16.76 -20.81 24.10
N TYR A 2 -16.41 -21.69 23.16
CA TYR A 2 -15.08 -21.81 22.57
C TYR A 2 -15.03 -20.98 21.29
N SER A 3 -14.02 -20.14 21.09
CA SER A 3 -13.83 -19.44 19.81
C SER A 3 -12.76 -20.16 19.01
N VAL A 4 -13.20 -20.92 18.01
CA VAL A 4 -12.33 -21.54 17.01
C VAL A 4 -12.10 -20.51 15.91
N VAL A 5 -10.87 -20.00 15.78
CA VAL A 5 -10.47 -19.25 14.58
C VAL A 5 -9.81 -20.24 13.64
N LEU A 6 -10.58 -20.77 12.69
CA LEU A 6 -10.05 -21.53 11.57
C LEU A 6 -9.44 -20.51 10.59
N ARG A 7 -8.10 -20.43 10.52
CA ARG A 7 -7.45 -19.99 9.28
C ARG A 7 -7.17 -21.25 8.47
N GLU A 8 -7.69 -21.29 7.24
CA GLU A 8 -7.53 -22.42 6.33
C GLU A 8 -6.05 -22.81 6.20
N GLY A 9 -5.74 -24.08 6.42
CA GLY A 9 -4.46 -24.69 6.05
C GLY A 9 -3.45 -25.01 7.17
N VAL A 10 -3.73 -24.74 8.45
CA VAL A 10 -2.82 -25.16 9.56
C VAL A 10 -3.64 -25.66 10.74
N GLU A 11 -3.43 -26.91 11.17
CA GLU A 11 -3.97 -27.49 12.42
C GLU A 11 -3.42 -26.79 13.67
N THR A 12 -3.69 -25.49 13.83
CA THR A 12 -3.33 -24.72 15.02
C THR A 12 -4.61 -24.34 15.76
N VAL A 13 -5.00 -25.23 16.68
CA VAL A 13 -6.11 -24.98 17.59
C VAL A 13 -5.61 -24.10 18.73
N TYR A 14 -6.01 -22.82 18.75
CA TYR A 14 -5.80 -21.94 19.90
C TYR A 14 -6.83 -22.27 20.97
N VAL A 15 -6.42 -22.94 22.05
CA VAL A 15 -7.31 -23.17 23.19
C VAL A 15 -7.15 -21.99 24.14
N ARG A 16 -8.06 -21.02 24.08
CA ARG A 16 -8.27 -20.12 25.23
C ARG A 16 -8.96 -20.94 26.33
N ASP A 17 -8.18 -21.57 27.21
CA ASP A 17 -8.73 -22.11 28.45
C ASP A 17 -9.39 -20.94 29.22
N VAL A 18 -10.48 -21.25 29.94
CA VAL A 18 -11.31 -20.31 30.72
C VAL A 18 -10.49 -19.62 31.84
N ARG A 19 -9.23 -20.01 32.02
CA ARG A 19 -8.22 -19.42 32.91
C ARG A 19 -7.21 -18.48 32.22
N GLY A 20 -7.42 -18.11 30.96
CA GLY A 20 -6.73 -16.96 30.35
C GLY A 20 -5.24 -17.13 30.05
N VAL A 21 -4.70 -18.35 29.99
CA VAL A 21 -3.29 -18.57 29.63
C VAL A 21 -3.12 -18.45 28.11
N PRO A 22 -2.32 -17.48 27.60
CA PRO A 22 -2.12 -17.32 26.17
C PRO A 22 -1.18 -18.40 25.60
N ASN A 23 -1.31 -18.68 24.30
CA ASN A 23 -0.40 -19.53 23.51
C ASN A 23 -0.36 -21.04 23.85
N VAL A 24 -1.50 -21.63 24.20
CA VAL A 24 -1.65 -23.10 24.31
C VAL A 24 -2.24 -23.66 23.02
N CYS A 25 -1.56 -24.64 22.45
CA CYS A 25 -1.92 -25.34 21.21
C CYS A 25 -2.13 -26.83 21.45
N GLY A 26 -2.80 -27.50 20.52
CA GLY A 26 -3.05 -28.94 20.56
C GLY A 26 -4.48 -29.29 20.94
N SER A 27 -4.68 -30.49 21.48
CA SER A 27 -5.99 -31.02 21.85
C SER A 27 -6.18 -31.01 23.37
N ARG A 28 -7.38 -31.38 23.84
CA ARG A 28 -7.66 -31.56 25.27
C ARG A 28 -6.73 -32.56 25.96
N TYR A 29 -6.31 -33.61 25.24
CA TYR A 29 -5.53 -34.71 25.78
C TYR A 29 -4.03 -34.56 25.53
N HIS A 30 -3.65 -33.72 24.58
CA HIS A 30 -2.26 -33.41 24.28
C HIS A 30 -2.12 -31.91 24.02
N SER A 31 -2.02 -31.16 25.11
CA SER A 31 -1.80 -29.71 25.10
C SER A 31 -0.32 -29.41 25.24
N TYR A 32 0.19 -28.51 24.40
CA TYR A 32 1.56 -28.05 24.44
C TYR A 32 1.63 -26.56 24.13
N CYS A 33 2.77 -25.92 24.40
CA CYS A 33 2.94 -24.51 24.05
C CYS A 33 3.00 -24.36 22.53
N CYS A 34 2.28 -23.37 21.99
CA CYS A 34 2.31 -23.10 20.57
C CYS A 34 3.75 -22.90 20.07
N PRO A 35 4.04 -23.22 18.79
CA PRO A 35 5.37 -23.05 18.21
C PRO A 35 5.96 -21.66 18.50
N GLY A 36 7.18 -21.64 19.03
CA GLY A 36 7.85 -20.41 19.44
C GLY A 36 7.58 -19.97 20.88
N TRP A 37 6.83 -20.73 21.68
CA TRP A 37 6.61 -20.49 23.10
C TRP A 37 7.07 -21.70 23.93
N LYS A 38 7.56 -21.42 25.13
CA LYS A 38 7.92 -22.42 26.14
C LYS A 38 7.32 -22.05 27.49
N THR A 39 7.34 -23.01 28.41
CA THR A 39 6.85 -22.83 29.76
C THR A 39 7.83 -22.03 30.62
N LEU A 40 7.30 -21.35 31.63
CA LEU A 40 8.10 -20.76 32.71
C LEU A 40 8.80 -21.89 33.51
N PRO A 41 10.04 -21.70 34.00
CA PRO A 41 10.68 -22.67 34.89
C PRO A 41 9.82 -22.92 36.13
N GLY A 42 9.32 -24.14 36.30
CA GLY A 42 8.45 -24.54 37.43
C GLY A 42 6.96 -24.28 37.24
N GLY A 43 6.50 -23.90 36.04
CA GLY A 43 5.08 -23.68 35.75
C GLY A 43 4.62 -24.28 34.42
N ASN A 44 3.30 -24.24 34.18
CA ASN A 44 2.67 -24.73 32.94
C ASN A 44 2.14 -23.59 32.06
N GLN A 45 2.65 -22.38 32.24
CA GLN A 45 2.22 -21.19 31.49
C GLN A 45 3.11 -20.95 30.27
N CYS A 46 2.50 -20.92 29.08
CA CYS A 46 3.17 -20.71 27.79
C CYS A 46 3.42 -19.22 27.48
N ILE A 47 4.10 -18.55 28.41
CA ILE A 47 4.35 -17.10 28.35
C ILE A 47 5.80 -16.73 28.00
N VAL A 48 6.68 -17.71 27.84
CA VAL A 48 8.08 -17.45 27.51
C VAL A 48 8.31 -17.63 26.01
N PRO A 49 8.57 -16.58 25.24
CA PRO A 49 8.85 -16.69 23.82
C PRO A 49 10.26 -17.27 23.57
N ILE A 50 10.42 -17.91 22.41
CA ILE A 50 11.68 -18.47 21.93
C ILE A 50 12.25 -17.55 20.86
N CYS A 51 13.47 -17.04 21.08
CA CYS A 51 14.21 -16.25 20.12
C CYS A 51 15.39 -17.06 19.57
N ARG A 52 15.58 -17.07 18.25
CA ARG A 52 16.72 -17.73 17.58
C ARG A 52 18.06 -17.07 17.91
N ASN A 53 18.07 -15.75 18.08
CA ASN A 53 19.24 -14.95 18.42
C ASN A 53 19.11 -14.35 19.82
N SER A 54 20.23 -14.15 20.50
CA SER A 54 20.27 -13.39 21.75
C SER A 54 19.92 -11.92 21.49
N CYS A 55 18.98 -11.39 22.26
CA CYS A 55 18.50 -10.02 22.08
C CYS A 55 19.48 -8.94 22.54
N GLY A 56 20.64 -9.26 23.14
CA GLY A 56 21.59 -8.25 23.62
C GLY A 56 20.96 -7.36 24.69
N ASP A 57 20.97 -6.03 24.46
CA ASP A 57 20.39 -5.00 25.34
C ASP A 57 18.85 -5.01 25.42
N GLY A 58 18.19 -5.92 24.70
CA GLY A 58 16.75 -6.11 24.71
C GLY A 58 16.30 -7.43 25.34
N PHE A 59 14.99 -7.65 25.37
CA PHE A 59 14.38 -8.90 25.83
C PHE A 59 13.54 -9.56 24.74
N CYS A 60 13.44 -10.89 24.77
CA CYS A 60 12.59 -11.64 23.85
C CYS A 60 11.11 -11.43 24.23
N SER A 61 10.38 -10.68 23.41
CA SER A 61 8.97 -10.32 23.66
C SER A 61 7.98 -11.20 22.92
N ARG A 62 8.39 -11.75 21.76
CA ARG A 62 7.59 -12.62 20.89
C ARG A 62 8.51 -13.63 20.20
N PRO A 63 7.98 -14.72 19.64
CA PRO A 63 8.79 -15.69 18.90
C PRO A 63 9.66 -14.99 17.84
N ASN A 64 10.97 -15.20 17.91
CA ASN A 64 11.98 -14.57 17.04
C ASN A 64 11.95 -13.03 16.97
N MET A 65 11.41 -12.35 17.98
CA MET A 65 11.35 -10.88 18.02
C MET A 65 11.70 -10.33 19.41
N CYS A 66 12.74 -9.52 19.44
CA CYS A 66 13.23 -8.81 20.60
C CYS A 66 12.57 -7.44 20.72
N THR A 67 12.22 -7.04 21.93
CA THR A 67 11.99 -5.63 22.27
C THR A 67 13.32 -5.06 22.77
N CYS A 68 13.88 -4.11 22.03
CA CYS A 68 15.14 -3.47 22.35
C CYS A 68 14.97 -2.39 23.42
N SER A 69 16.07 -1.96 24.04
CA SER A 69 16.10 -0.87 25.02
C SER A 69 15.51 0.45 24.47
N SER A 70 15.60 0.66 23.15
CA SER A 70 14.95 1.78 22.43
C SER A 70 13.43 1.65 22.28
N GLY A 71 12.83 0.54 22.69
CA GLY A 71 11.42 0.21 22.45
C GLY A 71 11.14 -0.37 21.05
N GLN A 72 12.15 -0.49 20.18
CA GLN A 72 12.00 -1.06 18.84
C GLN A 72 11.86 -2.59 18.89
N LEU A 73 10.98 -3.13 18.03
CA LEU A 73 10.87 -4.58 17.80
C LEU A 73 11.78 -5.00 16.65
N SER A 74 12.69 -5.94 16.90
CA SER A 74 13.68 -6.42 15.92
C SER A 74 14.09 -7.88 16.19
N PRO A 75 14.55 -8.67 15.21
CA PRO A 75 15.09 -10.01 15.44
C PRO A 75 16.35 -10.08 16.32
N ASN A 76 17.05 -8.96 16.52
CA ASN A 76 18.16 -8.79 17.47
C ASN A 76 18.34 -7.30 17.81
N CYS A 77 18.91 -6.98 18.97
CA CYS A 77 19.23 -5.59 19.36
C CYS A 77 20.72 -5.27 19.26
N GLY A 78 21.47 -6.08 18.52
CA GLY A 78 22.91 -5.92 18.31
C GLY A 78 23.28 -5.32 16.96
N SER A 79 22.29 -4.89 16.18
CA SER A 79 22.54 -4.10 14.99
C SER A 79 22.34 -2.64 15.35
N LEU A 80 23.37 -1.83 15.09
CA LEU A 80 23.27 -0.46 14.59
C LEU A 80 22.39 -0.43 13.32
N GLY A 81 21.15 -0.88 13.48
CA GLY A 81 20.15 -1.16 12.45
C GLY A 81 18.85 -0.43 12.77
N VAL A 82 18.93 0.63 13.58
CA VAL A 82 18.38 1.88 13.06
C VAL A 82 19.14 2.08 11.74
N PRO A 83 18.49 2.26 10.58
CA PRO A 83 19.15 3.06 9.56
C PRO A 83 19.66 4.30 10.33
N SER A 84 20.80 4.90 9.99
CA SER A 84 21.23 6.13 10.65
C SER A 84 20.17 7.26 10.63
N CYS A 85 19.03 7.03 9.96
CA CYS A 85 17.74 7.70 10.05
C CYS A 85 16.76 6.83 10.83
N GLY A 86 16.10 7.40 11.84
CA GLY A 86 14.87 6.83 12.44
C GLY A 86 13.68 6.68 11.46
N MET A 87 13.94 6.77 10.15
CA MET A 87 12.98 6.84 9.06
C MET A 87 13.54 6.21 7.77
N LYS A 88 12.65 5.55 6.99
CA LYS A 88 13.01 5.02 5.67
C LYS A 88 12.90 6.11 4.61
N CYS A 89 13.95 6.32 3.83
CA CYS A 89 13.95 7.21 2.66
C CYS A 89 13.39 6.48 1.43
N LEU A 90 12.50 7.14 0.69
CA LEU A 90 11.86 6.63 -0.53
C LEU A 90 12.50 7.25 -1.79
N ASN A 91 12.11 6.74 -2.97
CA ASN A 91 12.49 7.30 -4.28
C ASN A 91 14.00 7.52 -4.50
N GLY A 92 14.83 6.63 -3.95
CA GLY A 92 16.29 6.70 -4.08
C GLY A 92 16.96 7.73 -3.16
N GLY A 93 16.26 8.23 -2.13
CA GLY A 93 16.85 9.09 -1.11
C GLY A 93 17.92 8.37 -0.30
N SER A 94 19.01 9.07 0.00
CA SER A 94 20.12 8.56 0.82
C SER A 94 19.96 9.06 2.26
N CYS A 95 20.18 8.20 3.24
CA CYS A 95 20.12 8.60 4.64
C CYS A 95 21.48 9.08 5.13
N THR A 96 21.53 10.26 5.76
CA THR A 96 22.72 10.82 6.42
C THR A 96 22.31 11.45 7.75
N GLU A 97 22.92 11.03 8.87
CA GLU A 97 22.81 11.68 10.19
C GLU A 97 21.38 12.15 10.54
N GLU A 98 20.44 11.20 10.60
CA GLU A 98 19.01 11.40 10.91
C GLU A 98 18.11 12.07 9.85
N ALA A 99 18.65 12.55 8.73
CA ALA A 99 17.87 13.13 7.64
C ALA A 99 17.96 12.34 6.33
N CYS A 100 16.86 12.32 5.57
CA CYS A 100 16.86 11.81 4.20
C CYS A 100 17.29 12.90 3.22
N LEU A 101 18.41 12.68 2.52
CA LEU A 101 18.80 13.45 1.35
C LEU A 101 18.01 12.96 0.13
N CYS A 102 17.10 13.81 -0.35
CA CYS A 102 16.25 13.48 -1.49
C CYS A 102 16.94 13.71 -2.82
N GLN A 103 16.66 12.82 -3.77
CA GLN A 103 17.08 12.99 -5.16
C GLN A 103 16.38 14.18 -5.81
N LYS A 104 16.99 14.75 -6.84
CA LYS A 104 16.42 15.88 -7.59
C LYS A 104 14.99 15.55 -8.04
N GLY A 105 14.05 16.43 -7.71
CA GLY A 105 12.64 16.25 -8.05
C GLY A 105 11.79 15.55 -6.98
N TYR A 106 12.35 15.28 -5.80
CA TYR A 106 11.61 14.79 -4.62
C TYR A 106 11.90 15.64 -3.39
N THR A 107 10.91 15.73 -2.49
CA THR A 107 10.95 16.49 -1.24
C THR A 107 10.20 15.76 -0.13
N GLY A 108 10.14 16.39 1.03
CA GLY A 108 9.54 15.87 2.26
C GLY A 108 10.54 15.05 3.07
N SER A 109 10.18 14.82 4.33
CA SER A 109 11.02 14.15 5.31
C SER A 109 11.48 12.77 4.83
N HIS A 110 10.62 12.01 4.16
CA HIS A 110 10.92 10.66 3.64
C HIS A 110 11.21 10.62 2.13
N CYS A 111 11.38 11.77 1.45
CA CYS A 111 11.51 11.84 -0.02
C CYS A 111 10.33 11.21 -0.78
N GLY A 112 9.14 11.22 -0.18
CA GLY A 112 7.91 10.65 -0.76
C GLY A 112 7.14 11.63 -1.64
N GLN A 113 7.43 12.93 -1.55
CA GLN A 113 6.67 13.95 -2.26
C GLN A 113 7.40 14.35 -3.54
N PRO A 114 6.84 14.10 -4.74
CA PRO A 114 7.43 14.56 -5.99
C PRO A 114 7.29 16.08 -6.15
N ILE A 115 8.25 16.69 -6.85
CA ILE A 115 8.27 18.11 -7.19
C ILE A 115 7.92 18.25 -8.68
N CYS A 116 6.95 19.12 -8.98
CA CYS A 116 6.60 19.51 -10.34
C CYS A 116 6.99 20.99 -10.54
N GLU A 117 8.08 21.25 -11.26
CA GLU A 117 8.52 22.59 -11.66
C GLU A 117 7.45 23.21 -12.58
N GLY A 118 6.84 24.31 -12.13
CA GLY A 118 5.69 24.95 -12.78
C GLY A 118 4.31 24.51 -12.25
N GLY A 119 4.26 23.52 -11.37
CA GLY A 119 3.02 23.01 -10.79
C GLY A 119 2.12 22.28 -11.80
N CYS A 120 1.06 21.66 -11.29
CA CYS A 120 0.01 21.08 -12.11
C CYS A 120 -1.19 22.04 -12.08
N GLN A 121 -1.64 22.47 -13.25
CA GLN A 121 -2.77 23.37 -13.42
C GLN A 121 -4.10 22.61 -13.37
N ASN A 122 -5.22 23.34 -13.32
CA ASN A 122 -6.59 22.79 -13.38
C ASN A 122 -6.86 21.64 -12.39
N GLY A 123 -6.28 21.72 -11.18
CA GLY A 123 -6.46 20.72 -10.12
C GLY A 123 -5.70 19.40 -10.35
N GLY A 124 -4.76 19.35 -11.30
CA GLY A 124 -3.90 18.19 -11.50
C GLY A 124 -3.03 17.88 -10.27
N ARG A 125 -2.68 16.60 -10.09
CA ARG A 125 -1.85 16.12 -8.97
C ARG A 125 -0.47 15.72 -9.46
N CYS A 126 0.58 16.20 -8.78
CA CYS A 126 1.94 15.76 -9.05
C CYS A 126 2.10 14.29 -8.61
N ILE A 127 2.39 13.39 -9.56
CA ILE A 127 2.57 11.94 -9.32
C ILE A 127 4.02 11.49 -9.50
N GLY A 128 4.88 12.36 -10.01
CA GLY A 128 6.30 12.13 -10.22
C GLY A 128 7.02 13.44 -10.54
N PRO A 129 8.36 13.43 -10.62
CA PRO A 129 9.14 14.62 -10.94
C PRO A 129 8.72 15.19 -12.30
N ASN A 130 8.22 16.42 -12.30
CA ASN A 130 7.64 17.09 -13.48
C ASN A 130 6.55 16.28 -14.21
N ARG A 131 5.81 15.43 -13.47
CA ARG A 131 4.73 14.60 -14.03
C ARG A 131 3.41 14.83 -13.30
N CYS A 132 2.46 15.38 -14.03
CA CYS A 132 1.11 15.66 -13.54
C CYS A 132 0.11 14.56 -13.95
N ALA A 133 -0.73 14.17 -13.01
CA ALA A 133 -1.98 13.44 -13.27
C ALA A 133 -3.11 14.46 -13.37
N CYS A 134 -3.69 14.58 -14.56
CA CYS A 134 -4.75 15.55 -14.83
C CYS A 134 -6.11 15.03 -14.36
N VAL A 135 -6.96 15.98 -13.94
CA VAL A 135 -8.38 15.72 -13.75
C VAL A 135 -9.02 15.39 -15.10
N TYR A 136 -10.10 14.61 -15.08
CA TYR A 136 -10.84 14.28 -16.29
C TYR A 136 -11.23 15.57 -17.05
N GLY A 137 -11.02 15.56 -18.37
CA GLY A 137 -11.21 16.74 -19.21
C GLY A 137 -10.01 17.69 -19.31
N PHE A 138 -8.85 17.39 -18.71
CA PHE A 138 -7.62 18.18 -18.89
C PHE A 138 -6.45 17.34 -19.41
N THR A 139 -5.57 17.97 -20.20
CA THR A 139 -4.43 17.34 -20.88
C THR A 139 -3.23 18.28 -20.93
N GLY A 140 -2.08 17.73 -21.30
CA GLY A 140 -0.82 18.47 -21.37
C GLY A 140 0.14 18.06 -20.25
N PRO A 141 1.45 18.37 -20.38
CA PRO A 141 2.46 18.08 -19.36
C PRO A 141 2.14 18.64 -17.97
N GLN A 142 1.45 19.79 -17.91
CA GLN A 142 1.03 20.46 -16.67
C GLN A 142 -0.49 20.51 -16.51
N CYS A 143 -1.26 19.74 -17.30
CA CYS A 143 -2.72 19.80 -17.32
C CYS A 143 -3.29 21.16 -17.73
N GLU A 144 -2.54 21.92 -18.51
CA GLU A 144 -2.84 23.28 -18.94
C GLU A 144 -3.93 23.35 -20.03
N ARG A 145 -4.17 22.24 -20.74
CA ARG A 145 -5.08 22.21 -21.90
C ARG A 145 -6.37 21.51 -21.55
N ASP A 146 -7.45 22.27 -21.52
CA ASP A 146 -8.82 21.75 -21.44
C ASP A 146 -9.11 20.90 -22.69
N ARG A 147 -9.64 19.71 -22.45
CA ARG A 147 -10.00 18.70 -23.46
C ARG A 147 -11.45 18.89 -23.95
N GLY A 148 -12.20 19.80 -23.34
CA GLY A 148 -13.49 20.30 -23.82
C GLY A 148 -14.68 19.41 -23.53
N ASP A 149 -14.57 18.45 -22.62
CA ASP A 149 -15.50 17.33 -22.47
C ASP A 149 -15.84 17.03 -20.98
N GLY A 150 -16.27 18.03 -20.22
CA GLY A 150 -16.72 17.88 -18.83
C GLY A 150 -17.90 16.91 -18.56
N GLY A 151 -18.16 15.89 -19.40
CA GLY A 151 -19.13 14.83 -19.18
C GLY A 151 -18.92 13.59 -20.07
N ILE A 152 -19.32 12.41 -19.57
CA ILE A 152 -19.25 11.13 -20.29
C ILE A 152 -20.50 10.85 -21.17
N SER A 153 -21.27 11.89 -21.51
CA SER A 153 -22.53 11.77 -22.22
C SER A 153 -22.49 12.46 -23.58
N CYS A 154 -22.52 11.68 -24.65
CA CYS A 154 -22.79 12.18 -26.00
C CYS A 154 -24.30 12.24 -26.20
N SER A 155 -24.95 13.33 -25.80
CA SER A 155 -26.41 13.49 -25.87
C SER A 155 -26.88 14.25 -27.13
N ALA A 156 -26.38 13.89 -28.32
CA ALA A 156 -26.91 14.45 -29.56
C ALA A 156 -28.03 13.53 -30.09
N GLU A 157 -29.29 13.91 -29.90
CA GLU A 157 -30.42 13.25 -30.56
C GLU A 157 -30.39 13.56 -32.06
N ILE A 158 -30.40 12.51 -32.89
CA ILE A 158 -30.46 12.64 -34.36
C ILE A 158 -31.88 13.07 -34.75
N GLY A 159 -32.03 14.30 -35.25
CA GLY A 159 -33.16 14.65 -36.09
C GLY A 159 -33.09 13.88 -37.41
N VAL A 160 -34.24 13.50 -37.97
CA VAL A 160 -34.35 12.72 -39.23
C VAL A 160 -33.54 13.40 -40.34
N GLY A 161 -32.42 12.78 -40.75
CA GLY A 161 -31.58 13.24 -41.86
C GLY A 161 -30.07 13.35 -41.59
N VAL A 162 -29.57 13.01 -40.41
CA VAL A 162 -28.12 13.11 -40.10
C VAL A 162 -27.46 11.72 -40.19
N THR A 163 -26.34 11.60 -40.93
CA THR A 163 -25.60 10.34 -41.10
C THR A 163 -24.66 10.05 -39.93
N ARG A 164 -24.23 8.79 -39.72
CA ARG A 164 -23.27 8.41 -38.65
C ARG A 164 -22.02 9.29 -38.61
N ALA A 165 -21.51 9.71 -39.77
CA ALA A 165 -20.37 10.61 -39.90
C ALA A 165 -20.61 12.01 -39.34
N SER A 166 -21.85 12.49 -39.32
CA SER A 166 -22.21 13.82 -38.83
C SER A 166 -22.61 13.86 -37.35
N CYS A 167 -22.74 12.70 -36.69
CA CYS A 167 -22.96 12.61 -35.24
C CYS A 167 -21.66 12.66 -34.42
N CYS A 168 -20.49 12.62 -35.06
CA CYS A 168 -19.23 12.53 -34.35
C CYS A 168 -18.76 13.92 -33.90
N CYS A 169 -18.95 14.22 -32.61
CA CYS A 169 -18.50 15.49 -32.04
C CYS A 169 -16.98 15.54 -31.88
N SER A 170 -16.43 16.66 -32.34
CA SER A 170 -15.09 17.20 -32.07
C SER A 170 -13.91 16.22 -32.09
N LEU A 171 -13.87 15.32 -33.11
CA LEU A 171 -12.69 14.56 -33.64
C LEU A 171 -12.86 13.02 -33.77
N GLY A 172 -14.06 12.45 -33.96
CA GLY A 172 -14.12 11.18 -34.70
C GLY A 172 -13.82 9.88 -33.96
N ARG A 173 -14.13 9.70 -32.65
CA ARG A 173 -13.69 8.47 -31.92
C ARG A 173 -14.75 7.53 -31.36
N ALA A 174 -15.95 7.98 -30.98
CA ALA A 174 -17.03 7.06 -30.60
C ALA A 174 -18.43 7.70 -30.75
N TRP A 175 -19.46 6.87 -30.91
CA TRP A 175 -20.87 7.29 -31.03
C TRP A 175 -21.83 6.31 -30.34
N GLY A 176 -23.03 6.77 -29.97
CA GLY A 176 -24.15 5.93 -29.51
C GLY A 176 -24.10 5.44 -28.06
N ASN A 177 -25.13 4.66 -27.68
CA ASN A 177 -25.28 3.97 -26.40
C ASN A 177 -25.68 2.48 -26.61
N PRO A 178 -24.81 1.50 -26.31
CA PRO A 178 -23.45 1.64 -25.77
C PRO A 178 -22.48 2.26 -26.79
N CYS A 179 -21.43 2.93 -26.30
CA CYS A 179 -20.48 3.64 -27.14
C CYS A 179 -19.71 2.70 -28.08
N GLU A 180 -19.90 2.87 -29.38
CA GLU A 180 -19.14 2.18 -30.43
C GLU A 180 -18.03 3.08 -30.97
N LEU A 181 -16.86 2.52 -31.29
CA LEU A 181 -15.72 3.27 -31.84
C LEU A 181 -16.01 3.75 -33.28
N CYS A 182 -15.67 5.00 -33.58
CA CYS A 182 -15.84 5.56 -34.91
C CYS A 182 -14.75 5.08 -35.87
N PRO A 183 -15.06 4.95 -37.18
CA PRO A 183 -14.10 4.58 -38.19
C PRO A 183 -13.05 5.70 -38.41
N ALA A 184 -11.86 5.33 -38.87
CA ALA A 184 -10.77 6.28 -39.11
C ALA A 184 -11.17 7.33 -40.15
N ALA A 185 -10.82 8.60 -39.93
CA ALA A 185 -11.12 9.68 -40.87
C ALA A 185 -10.59 9.31 -42.28
N ASN A 186 -11.46 9.45 -43.30
CA ASN A 186 -11.31 9.04 -44.72
C ASN A 186 -11.73 7.61 -45.14
N THR A 187 -12.46 6.84 -44.33
CA THR A 187 -13.18 5.66 -44.85
C THR A 187 -14.62 6.01 -45.20
N SER A 188 -15.00 5.83 -46.45
CA SER A 188 -16.39 5.92 -46.90
C SER A 188 -17.14 4.61 -46.60
N GLU A 189 -17.66 4.49 -45.39
CA GLU A 189 -18.81 3.64 -45.05
C GLU A 189 -19.91 4.47 -44.41
#